data_AF-A0A1D2A2M4-F1
#
_entry.id   AF-A0A1D2A2M4-F1
#
_cell.length_a   1.000
_cell.length_b   1.000
_cell.length_c   1.000
_cell.angle_alpha   90.00
_cell.angle_beta   90.00
_cell.angle_gamma   90.00
#
_symmetry.space_group_name_H-M   'P 1'
#
loop_
_entity.id
_entity.type
_entity.pdbx_description
1 polymer ?
#
loop_
_entity_poly.entity_id
_entity_poly.type
_entity_poly.pdbx_seq_one_letter_code
_entity_poly.pdbx_strand_id
1 'polypeptide(L)'
;MRNLSPRYIFTNADRKHARICLDLLGVADCFQGVVAFEDVQAAAAARGWARHGRPVVCKPEHQAYLLALEATGLHPARTGWFDDSTRNVAAGKRLGMFTVLVGRIGVEGAGADVQLASIHDMPAALPWLFEGGEERGPARGAAEAEPCEPCCTAPALAAA
;
A
#
# COMPACT_ATOMS: atom_id res chain seq x y z
N MET A 1 22.74 9.38 13.15
CA MET A 1 21.77 9.47 12.03
C MET A 1 20.42 9.03 12.59
N ARG A 2 19.35 9.83 12.44
CA ARG A 2 18.02 9.37 12.87
C ARG A 2 17.60 8.26 11.90
N ASN A 3 17.38 7.04 12.40
CA ASN A 3 16.82 5.94 11.61
C ASN A 3 15.37 6.29 11.29
N LEU A 4 15.15 6.99 10.17
CA LEU A 4 13.81 7.24 9.65
C LEU A 4 13.34 6.02 8.88
N SER A 5 12.10 5.59 9.13
CA SER A 5 11.46 4.52 8.36
C SER A 5 11.50 4.84 6.87
N PRO A 6 11.70 3.83 6.00
CA PRO A 6 11.72 4.04 4.56
C PRO A 6 10.39 4.58 4.05
N ARG A 7 10.44 5.52 3.09
CA ARG A 7 9.27 6.20 2.53
C ARG A 7 9.30 6.09 1.01
N TYR A 8 8.19 5.68 0.43
CA TYR A 8 8.01 5.54 -1.01
C TYR A 8 6.72 6.22 -1.44
N ILE A 9 6.69 6.71 -2.68
CA ILE A 9 5.46 7.14 -3.34
C ILE A 9 4.91 5.96 -4.15
N PHE A 10 3.62 5.68 -4.02
CA PHE A 10 2.92 4.77 -4.93
C PHE A 10 1.74 5.49 -5.58
N THR A 11 1.80 5.70 -6.90
CA THR A 11 0.86 6.53 -7.65
C THR A 11 0.38 5.86 -8.94
N ASN A 12 -0.87 6.17 -9.33
CA ASN A 12 -1.42 5.80 -10.64
C ASN A 12 -0.97 6.76 -11.77
N ALA A 13 -0.23 7.81 -11.44
CA ALA A 13 0.38 8.70 -12.42
C ALA A 13 1.72 8.13 -12.94
N ASP A 14 2.20 8.68 -14.06
CA ASP A 14 3.54 8.35 -14.57
C ASP A 14 4.66 8.96 -13.71
N ARG A 15 5.88 8.40 -13.85
CA ARG A 15 7.04 8.82 -13.06
C ARG A 15 7.42 10.28 -13.30
N LYS A 16 7.25 10.78 -14.53
CA LYS A 16 7.58 12.17 -14.88
C LYS A 16 6.67 13.13 -14.13
N HIS A 17 5.36 12.86 -14.11
CA HIS A 17 4.40 13.65 -13.35
C HIS A 17 4.73 13.64 -11.85
N ALA A 18 4.96 12.45 -11.27
CA ALA A 18 5.32 12.31 -9.87
C ALA A 18 6.58 13.13 -9.52
N ARG A 19 7.60 13.08 -10.38
CA ARG A 19 8.85 13.82 -10.16
C ARG A 19 8.65 15.33 -10.18
N ILE A 20 7.89 15.85 -11.16
CA ILE A 20 7.57 17.28 -11.24
C ILE A 20 6.89 17.75 -9.95
N CYS A 21 5.88 17.01 -9.46
CA CYS A 21 5.20 17.36 -8.21
C CYS A 21 6.15 17.36 -7.01
N LEU A 22 7.01 16.34 -6.87
CA LEU A 22 7.97 16.24 -5.77
C LEU A 22 8.99 17.39 -5.80
N ASP A 23 9.46 17.77 -6.98
CA ASP A 23 10.43 18.85 -7.18
C ASP A 23 9.79 20.22 -6.89
N LEU A 24 8.56 20.47 -7.35
CA LEU A 24 7.82 21.70 -7.06
C LEU A 24 7.50 21.86 -5.57
N LEU A 25 7.23 20.75 -4.87
CA LEU A 25 6.99 20.73 -3.42
C LEU A 25 8.29 20.80 -2.60
N GLY A 26 9.46 20.54 -3.22
CA GLY A 26 10.74 20.55 -2.51
C GLY A 26 10.91 19.41 -1.51
N VAL A 27 10.29 18.26 -1.74
CA VAL A 27 10.28 17.11 -0.81
C VAL A 27 10.79 15.82 -1.45
N ALA A 28 11.43 15.90 -2.62
CA ALA A 28 11.89 14.73 -3.36
C ALA A 28 12.91 13.88 -2.58
N ASP A 29 13.72 14.52 -1.73
CA ASP A 29 14.72 13.90 -0.85
C ASP A 29 14.11 13.19 0.36
N CYS A 30 12.82 13.39 0.64
CA CYS A 30 12.11 12.71 1.71
C CYS A 30 11.73 11.26 1.36
N PHE A 31 11.86 10.85 0.10
CA PHE A 31 11.43 9.56 -0.42
C PHE A 31 12.60 8.78 -1.04
N GLN A 32 12.63 7.47 -0.78
CA GLN A 32 13.64 6.56 -1.32
C GLN A 32 13.34 6.13 -2.75
N GLY A 33 12.08 6.23 -3.17
CA GLY A 33 11.67 5.87 -4.52
C GLY A 33 10.21 6.17 -4.81
N VAL A 34 9.87 6.02 -6.09
CA VAL A 34 8.52 6.15 -6.63
C VAL A 34 8.18 4.87 -7.38
N VAL A 35 7.09 4.22 -7.00
CA VAL A 35 6.38 3.20 -7.78
C VAL A 35 5.29 3.94 -8.57
N ALA A 36 5.54 4.13 -9.85
CA ALA A 36 4.67 4.82 -10.79
C ALA A 36 3.86 3.82 -11.63
N PHE A 37 2.93 4.36 -12.42
CA PHE A 37 2.04 3.57 -13.29
C PHE A 37 2.80 2.59 -14.18
N GLU A 38 3.84 3.05 -14.88
CA GLU A 38 4.61 2.25 -15.82
C GLU A 38 5.36 1.09 -15.15
N ASP A 39 5.78 1.25 -13.88
CA ASP A 39 6.45 0.17 -13.13
C ASP A 39 5.48 -0.98 -12.85
N VAL A 40 4.26 -0.62 -12.39
CA VAL A 40 3.21 -1.60 -12.11
C VAL A 40 2.77 -2.30 -13.39
N GLN A 41 2.61 -1.55 -14.48
CA GLN A 41 2.23 -2.12 -15.77
C GLN A 41 3.30 -3.08 -16.30
N ALA A 42 4.58 -2.71 -16.22
CA ALA A 42 5.68 -3.59 -16.62
C ALA A 42 5.73 -4.87 -15.77
N ALA A 43 5.58 -4.73 -14.44
CA ALA A 43 5.61 -5.86 -13.52
C ALA A 43 4.37 -6.77 -13.66
N ALA A 44 3.21 -6.22 -13.99
CA ALA A 44 1.98 -6.96 -14.30
C ALA A 44 2.10 -7.69 -15.64
N ALA A 45 2.66 -7.05 -16.68
CA ALA A 45 2.91 -7.68 -17.97
C ALA A 45 3.88 -8.86 -17.85
N ALA A 46 4.96 -8.70 -17.07
CA ALA A 46 5.92 -9.77 -16.79
C ALA A 46 5.28 -11.00 -16.11
N ARG A 47 4.16 -10.80 -15.40
CA ARG A 47 3.37 -11.87 -14.74
C ARG A 47 2.20 -12.38 -15.59
N GLY A 48 2.01 -11.84 -16.79
CA GLY A 48 0.85 -12.15 -17.63
C GLY A 48 -0.49 -11.65 -17.07
N TRP A 49 -0.49 -10.74 -16.09
CA TRP A 49 -1.70 -10.16 -15.50
C TRP A 49 -2.32 -9.09 -16.40
N ALA A 50 -1.48 -8.35 -17.13
CA ALA A 50 -1.94 -7.45 -18.18
C ALA A 50 -2.11 -8.24 -19.49
N ARG A 51 -3.29 -8.85 -19.69
CA ARG A 51 -3.64 -9.58 -20.92
C ARG A 51 -5.01 -9.15 -21.44
N HIS A 52 -5.32 -9.48 -22.69
CA HIS A 52 -6.58 -9.16 -23.37
C HIS A 52 -7.81 -9.30 -22.45
N GLY A 53 -8.52 -8.18 -22.24
CA GLY A 53 -9.69 -8.08 -21.36
C GLY A 53 -9.47 -7.24 -20.10
N ARG A 54 -8.23 -7.13 -19.59
CA ARG A 54 -7.87 -6.25 -18.45
C ARG A 54 -6.44 -5.70 -18.65
N PRO A 55 -6.28 -4.62 -19.44
CA PRO A 55 -4.96 -4.12 -19.81
C PRO A 55 -4.26 -3.31 -18.71
N VAL A 56 -4.98 -2.94 -17.64
CA VAL A 56 -4.50 -2.00 -16.63
C VAL A 56 -4.60 -2.62 -15.25
N VAL A 57 -3.49 -2.62 -14.54
CA VAL A 57 -3.37 -2.95 -13.12
C VAL A 57 -2.93 -1.68 -12.40
N CYS A 58 -3.82 -1.11 -11.60
CA CYS A 58 -3.54 0.12 -10.87
C CYS A 58 -4.32 0.17 -9.56
N LYS A 59 -4.06 1.15 -8.68
CA LYS A 59 -4.88 1.35 -7.47
C LYS A 59 -6.35 1.57 -7.90
N PRO A 60 -7.35 0.97 -7.24
CA PRO A 60 -7.30 0.22 -5.97
C PRO A 60 -7.18 -1.32 -6.12
N GLU A 61 -6.79 -1.84 -7.28
CA GLU A 61 -6.73 -3.28 -7.52
C GLU A 61 -5.71 -3.98 -6.63
N HIS A 62 -6.07 -5.13 -6.06
CA HIS A 62 -5.23 -5.89 -5.12
C HIS A 62 -3.84 -6.20 -5.70
N GLN A 63 -3.77 -6.58 -6.98
CA GLN A 63 -2.53 -6.87 -7.69
C GLN A 63 -1.56 -5.68 -7.71
N ALA A 64 -2.07 -4.45 -7.87
CA ALA A 64 -1.21 -3.27 -7.93
C ALA A 64 -0.45 -3.02 -6.61
N TYR A 65 -1.10 -3.29 -5.46
CA TYR A 65 -0.47 -3.17 -4.15
C TYR A 65 0.55 -4.28 -3.89
N LEU A 66 0.28 -5.52 -4.31
CA LEU A 66 1.25 -6.61 -4.21
C LEU A 66 2.53 -6.28 -4.98
N LEU A 67 2.40 -5.74 -6.19
CA LEU A 67 3.55 -5.31 -7.00
C LEU A 67 4.30 -4.14 -6.36
N ALA A 68 3.59 -3.18 -5.77
CA ALA A 68 4.23 -2.06 -5.08
C ALA A 68 4.99 -2.52 -3.81
N LEU A 69 4.41 -3.42 -3.01
CA LEU A 69 5.07 -3.99 -1.83
C LEU A 69 6.32 -4.79 -2.23
N GLU A 70 6.23 -5.58 -3.30
CA GLU A 70 7.38 -6.33 -3.83
C GLU A 70 8.49 -5.39 -4.33
N ALA A 71 8.13 -4.38 -5.12
CA ALA A 71 9.09 -3.41 -5.67
C ALA A 71 9.81 -2.59 -4.58
N THR A 72 9.18 -2.42 -3.42
CA THR A 72 9.74 -1.67 -2.29
C THR A 72 10.36 -2.56 -1.20
N GLY A 73 10.17 -3.88 -1.28
CA GLY A 73 10.59 -4.81 -0.23
C GLY A 73 9.86 -4.63 1.11
N LEU A 74 8.74 -3.91 1.13
CA LEU A 74 8.01 -3.61 2.35
C LEU A 74 7.07 -4.75 2.74
N HIS A 75 7.02 -5.07 4.04
CA HIS A 75 6.04 -6.00 4.58
C HIS A 75 4.76 -5.25 4.96
N PRO A 76 3.56 -5.69 4.53
CA PRO A 76 2.33 -4.93 4.72
C PRO A 76 2.02 -4.67 6.20
N ALA A 77 2.20 -5.65 7.08
CA ALA A 77 1.97 -5.48 8.53
C ALA A 77 2.89 -4.47 9.23
N ARG A 78 3.97 -4.04 8.56
CA ARG A 78 4.94 -3.04 9.05
C ARG A 78 4.91 -1.76 8.21
N THR A 79 3.87 -1.57 7.40
CA THR A 79 3.76 -0.46 6.44
C THR A 79 2.57 0.43 6.78
N GLY A 80 2.83 1.74 6.85
CA GLY A 80 1.80 2.77 6.86
C GLY A 80 1.38 3.14 5.43
N TRP A 81 0.08 3.17 5.16
CA TRP A 81 -0.50 3.51 3.87
C TRP A 81 -1.34 4.78 3.98
N PHE A 82 -0.94 5.82 3.24
CA PHE A 82 -1.55 7.14 3.26
C PHE A 82 -2.12 7.45 1.88
N ASP A 83 -3.42 7.69 1.78
CA ASP A 83 -4.09 8.00 0.50
C ASP A 83 -5.38 8.81 0.79
N ASP A 84 -5.80 9.64 -0.16
CA ASP A 84 -7.02 10.46 -0.06
C ASP A 84 -8.28 9.73 -0.57
N SER A 85 -8.07 8.63 -1.32
CA SER A 85 -9.14 7.78 -1.83
C SER A 85 -9.53 6.70 -0.82
N THR A 86 -10.79 6.70 -0.40
CA THR A 86 -11.36 5.66 0.48
C THR A 86 -11.23 4.26 -0.13
N ARG A 87 -11.31 4.12 -1.46
CA ARG A 87 -11.13 2.83 -2.14
C ARG A 87 -9.69 2.34 -2.04
N ASN A 88 -8.72 3.24 -2.15
CA ASN A 88 -7.30 2.92 -2.02
C ASN A 88 -6.95 2.55 -0.58
N VAL A 89 -7.42 3.34 0.39
CA VAL A 89 -7.30 3.05 1.82
C VAL A 89 -7.87 1.67 2.16
N ALA A 90 -9.08 1.36 1.68
CA ALA A 90 -9.70 0.06 1.91
C ALA A 90 -8.90 -1.10 1.29
N ALA A 91 -8.28 -0.89 0.12
CA ALA A 91 -7.40 -1.89 -0.50
C ALA A 91 -6.16 -2.16 0.36
N GLY A 92 -5.51 -1.11 0.86
CA GLY A 92 -4.38 -1.26 1.77
C GLY A 92 -4.76 -1.95 3.07
N LYS A 93 -5.94 -1.64 3.61
CA LYS A 93 -6.46 -2.25 4.84
C LYS A 93 -6.64 -3.76 4.70
N ARG A 94 -7.19 -4.22 3.57
CA ARG A 94 -7.38 -5.65 3.26
C ARG A 94 -6.07 -6.43 3.18
N LEU A 95 -4.95 -5.75 2.92
CA LEU A 95 -3.61 -6.34 2.90
C LEU A 95 -2.94 -6.36 4.29
N GLY A 96 -3.55 -5.76 5.31
CA GLY A 96 -3.00 -5.69 6.67
C GLY A 96 -2.09 -4.49 6.93
N MET A 97 -2.08 -3.48 6.05
CA MET A 97 -1.37 -2.23 6.30
C MET A 97 -2.07 -1.38 7.36
N PHE A 98 -1.30 -0.55 8.08
CA PHE A 98 -1.83 0.54 8.89
C PHE A 98 -2.31 1.66 7.96
N THR A 99 -3.59 1.99 7.92
CA THR A 99 -4.13 2.88 6.90
C THR A 99 -4.56 4.23 7.43
N VAL A 100 -4.19 5.29 6.71
CA VAL A 100 -4.50 6.68 7.02
C VAL A 100 -5.23 7.30 5.83
N LEU A 101 -6.48 7.71 6.04
CA LEU A 101 -7.22 8.52 5.08
C LEU A 101 -6.85 10.00 5.30
N VAL A 102 -6.43 10.68 4.25
CA VAL A 102 -6.01 12.10 4.33
C VAL A 102 -6.97 12.99 3.53
N GLY A 103 -7.24 14.20 4.05
CA GLY A 103 -8.10 15.18 3.38
C GLY A 103 -9.58 15.11 3.76
N ARG A 104 -9.98 14.13 4.58
CA ARG A 104 -11.39 13.90 4.96
C ARG A 104 -11.47 13.34 6.38
N ILE A 105 -12.48 13.78 7.13
CA ILE A 105 -12.81 13.27 8.46
C ILE A 105 -14.29 12.89 8.55
N GLY A 106 -14.62 11.95 9.43
CA GLY A 106 -16.00 11.49 9.65
C GLY A 106 -16.58 10.67 8.49
N VAL A 107 -15.73 10.15 7.60
CA VAL A 107 -16.20 9.31 6.49
C VAL A 107 -16.45 7.90 7.02
N GLU A 108 -17.72 7.59 7.27
CA GLU A 108 -18.17 6.25 7.64
C GLU A 108 -17.83 5.24 6.52
N GLY A 109 -17.46 4.02 6.91
CA GLY A 109 -17.14 2.95 5.96
C GLY A 109 -15.79 3.07 5.23
N ALA A 110 -14.98 4.10 5.49
CA ALA A 110 -13.66 4.23 4.88
C ALA A 110 -12.67 3.11 5.30
N GLY A 111 -12.89 2.48 6.46
CA GLY A 111 -12.06 1.38 6.97
C GLY A 111 -10.62 1.79 7.36
N ALA A 112 -10.33 3.09 7.39
CA ALA A 112 -9.04 3.63 7.83
C ALA A 112 -8.79 3.37 9.33
N ASP A 113 -7.53 3.16 9.72
CA ASP A 113 -7.13 3.20 11.13
C ASP A 113 -7.16 4.64 11.67
N VAL A 114 -6.77 5.62 10.85
CA VAL A 114 -6.76 7.05 11.20
C VAL A 114 -7.31 7.88 10.04
N GLN A 115 -8.07 8.93 10.35
CA GLN A 115 -8.52 9.92 9.37
C GLN A 115 -7.93 11.29 9.73
N LEU A 116 -7.34 11.98 8.76
CA LEU A 116 -6.74 13.30 8.92
C LEU A 116 -7.43 14.29 7.99
N ALA A 117 -7.72 15.49 8.50
CA ALA A 117 -8.21 16.58 7.67
C ALA A 117 -7.10 17.10 6.73
N SER A 118 -5.85 17.12 7.21
CA SER A 118 -4.67 17.53 6.45
C SER A 118 -3.49 16.60 6.72
N ILE A 119 -2.61 16.44 5.72
CA ILE A 119 -1.33 15.73 5.91
C ILE A 119 -0.44 16.44 6.95
N HIS A 120 -0.66 17.74 7.17
CA HIS A 120 0.07 18.51 8.18
C HIS A 120 -0.31 18.16 9.62
N ASP A 121 -1.42 17.44 9.83
CA ASP A 121 -1.86 17.00 11.16
C ASP A 121 -1.14 15.73 11.64
N MET A 122 -0.33 15.10 10.77
CA MET A 122 0.40 13.86 11.08
C MET A 122 1.26 13.94 12.34
N PRO A 123 2.03 15.01 12.64
CA PRO A 123 2.83 15.05 13.86
C PRO A 123 2.01 14.94 15.14
N ALA A 124 0.79 15.51 15.15
CA ALA A 124 -0.10 15.45 16.31
C ALA A 124 -0.85 14.11 16.40
N ALA A 125 -1.29 13.57 15.25
CA ALA A 125 -2.09 12.36 15.21
C ALA A 125 -1.27 11.06 15.26
N LEU A 126 -0.02 11.10 14.79
CA LEU A 126 0.89 9.96 14.65
C LEU A 126 2.30 10.30 15.20
N PRO A 127 2.42 10.74 16.46
CA PRO A 127 3.69 11.25 17.01
C PRO A 127 4.84 10.24 16.95
N TRP A 128 4.54 8.93 17.05
CA TRP A 128 5.51 7.85 16.93
C TRP A 128 6.20 7.74 15.55
N LEU A 129 5.67 8.39 14.51
CA LEU A 129 6.36 8.49 13.21
C LEU A 129 7.46 9.55 13.19
N PHE A 130 7.47 10.45 14.18
CA PHE A 130 8.36 11.62 14.27
C PHE A 130 9.32 11.54 15.46
N GLU A 131 8.92 10.84 16.52
CA GLU A 131 9.75 10.57 17.69
C GLU A 131 10.73 9.41 17.39
N GLY A 132 12.01 9.60 17.68
CA GLY A 132 13.05 8.68 17.26
C GLY A 132 13.06 7.35 18.03
N GLY A 133 12.81 6.25 17.32
CA GLY A 133 13.58 5.01 17.50
C GLY A 133 13.24 4.08 18.67
N GLU A 134 11.97 3.85 19.00
CA GLU A 134 11.56 2.56 19.58
C GLU A 134 10.47 1.94 18.72
N GLU A 135 10.67 0.71 18.25
CA GLU A 135 9.62 -0.09 17.64
C GLU A 135 8.49 -0.30 18.65
N ARG A 136 7.47 0.56 18.58
CA ARG A 136 6.13 0.27 19.10
C ARG A 136 5.10 0.70 18.07
N GLY A 137 4.95 -0.11 17.03
CA GLY A 137 3.65 -0.19 16.37
C GLY A 137 2.63 -0.71 17.40
N PRO A 138 1.33 -0.37 17.29
CA PRO A 138 0.33 -0.97 18.16
C PRO A 138 0.45 -2.48 18.06
N ALA A 139 0.56 -3.16 19.21
CA ALA A 139 0.58 -4.62 19.29
C ALA A 139 -0.76 -5.14 18.75
N ARG A 140 -0.83 -5.34 17.44
CA ARG A 140 -1.89 -6.12 16.83
C ARG A 140 -1.46 -7.56 17.06
N GLY A 141 -2.16 -8.25 17.96
CA GLY A 141 -1.98 -9.69 18.12
C GLY A 141 -2.01 -10.32 16.72
N ALA A 142 -1.04 -11.16 16.44
CA ALA A 142 -1.13 -12.07 15.31
C ALA A 142 -2.46 -12.80 15.51
N ALA A 143 -3.47 -12.49 14.71
CA ALA A 143 -4.52 -13.44 14.48
C ALA A 143 -3.78 -14.61 13.81
N GLU A 144 -3.55 -15.66 14.60
CA GLU A 144 -3.05 -16.93 14.11
C GLU A 144 -3.86 -17.24 12.86
N ALA A 145 -3.18 -17.43 11.73
CA ALA A 145 -3.82 -17.94 10.54
C ALA A 145 -4.33 -19.34 10.91
N GLU A 146 -5.62 -19.44 11.21
CA GLU A 146 -6.35 -20.70 11.27
C GLU A 146 -5.95 -21.49 10.01
N PRO A 147 -5.38 -22.70 10.16
CA PRO A 147 -4.98 -23.49 9.00
C PRO A 147 -6.24 -23.79 8.18
N CYS A 148 -6.27 -23.27 6.95
CA CYS A 148 -7.28 -23.63 5.96
C CYS A 148 -7.29 -25.16 5.82
N GLU A 149 -8.43 -25.78 6.12
CA GLU A 149 -8.62 -27.21 5.95
C GLU A 149 -8.24 -27.62 4.52
N PRO A 150 -7.53 -28.74 4.33
CA PRO A 150 -7.20 -29.20 2.99
C PRO A 150 -8.49 -29.57 2.25
N CYS A 151 -8.82 -28.78 1.23
CA CYS A 151 -9.79 -29.16 0.21
C CYS A 151 -9.19 -30.31 -0.63
N CYS A 152 -9.25 -31.52 -0.09
CA CYS A 152 -9.28 -32.76 -0.87
C CYS A 152 -10.77 -32.99 -1.21
N THR A 153 -11.19 -33.25 -2.44
CA THR A 153 -10.64 -34.19 -3.40
C THR A 153 -10.99 -33.79 -4.83
N ALA A 154 -9.99 -33.73 -5.72
CA ALA A 154 -10.23 -33.84 -7.16
C ALA A 154 -10.75 -35.26 -7.47
N PRO A 155 -11.81 -35.44 -8.29
CA PRO A 155 -12.09 -36.74 -8.87
C PRO A 155 -11.04 -37.04 -9.94
N ALA A 156 -10.45 -38.23 -9.82
CA ALA A 156 -9.50 -38.79 -10.75
C ALA A 156 -10.07 -38.84 -12.18
N LEU A 157 -9.21 -38.55 -13.16
CA LEU A 157 -9.40 -38.92 -14.56
C LEU A 157 -9.78 -40.40 -14.63
N ALA A 158 -10.96 -40.70 -15.18
CA ALA A 158 -11.23 -42.01 -15.74
C ALA A 158 -10.85 -41.97 -17.22
N ALA A 159 -9.79 -42.70 -17.56
CA ALA A 159 -9.51 -43.09 -18.93
C ALA A 159 -10.45 -44.24 -19.32
N ALA A 160 -11.24 -44.03 -20.36
CA ALA A 160 -11.79 -45.06 -21.25
C ALA A 160 -12.23 -44.39 -22.55
#